data_AF-R2RUS3-F1
#
_entry.id   AF-R2RUS3-F1
#
_cell.length_a   1.000
_cell.length_b   1.000
_cell.length_c   1.000
_cell.angle_alpha   90.00
_cell.angle_beta   90.00
_cell.angle_gamma   90.00
#
_symmetry.space_group_name_H-M   'P 1'
#
loop_
_entity.id
_entity.type
_entity.pdbx_description
1 polymer ?
#
loop_
_entity_poly.entity_id
_entity_poly.type
_entity_poly.pdbx_seq_one_letter_code
_entity_poly.pdbx_strand_id
1 'polypeptide(L)'
;MKQLTRINALGSLILVVMMALAIIITLLPHLLGLTIAVIRDDAMQSTYPNGSLVFVRQQAVKEINVGEIITYYVDQGEEVMTRRVVAKDADAEVFYTKGDKLAQSEEGKVTKRNLLGQPVFHLPYLGFLATADFVHYAQMIFWLIAGGLTLYSGWTLTRTVRLQKKAPTGWEEQEF
;
A
#
# COMPACT_ATOMS: atom_id res chain seq x y z
N MET A 1 -29.68 -13.41 23.89
CA MET A 1 -29.85 -12.42 22.78
C MET A 1 -28.79 -11.31 22.82
N LYS A 2 -28.66 -10.52 23.90
CA LYS A 2 -27.69 -9.40 24.00
C LYS A 2 -26.22 -9.77 23.69
N GLN A 3 -25.75 -10.94 24.12
CA GLN A 3 -24.38 -11.41 23.86
C GLN A 3 -24.11 -11.63 22.36
N LEU A 4 -25.05 -12.24 21.62
CA LEU A 4 -24.93 -12.48 20.17
C LEU A 4 -24.92 -11.17 19.37
N THR A 5 -25.75 -10.21 19.75
CA THR A 5 -25.80 -8.89 19.10
C THR A 5 -24.51 -8.10 19.32
N ARG A 6 -23.89 -8.20 20.50
CA ARG A 6 -22.58 -7.56 20.80
C ARG A 6 -21.44 -8.16 19.99
N ILE A 7 -21.40 -9.49 19.85
CA ILE A 7 -20.37 -10.18 19.05
C ILE A 7 -20.49 -9.80 17.57
N ASN A 8 -21.70 -9.75 17.03
CA ASN A 8 -21.93 -9.32 15.64
C ASN A 8 -21.55 -7.85 15.42
N ALA A 9 -21.86 -6.96 16.37
CA ALA A 9 -21.47 -5.55 16.29
C ALA A 9 -19.94 -5.38 16.30
N LEU A 10 -19.23 -6.14 17.14
CA LEU A 10 -17.77 -6.11 17.20
C LEU A 10 -17.13 -6.67 15.92
N GLY A 11 -17.62 -7.81 15.42
CA GLY A 11 -17.13 -8.41 14.17
C GLY A 11 -17.38 -7.51 12.96
N SER A 12 -18.55 -6.86 12.90
CA SER A 12 -18.87 -5.85 11.90
C SER A 12 -17.93 -4.64 11.98
N LEU A 13 -17.67 -4.12 13.19
CA LEU A 13 -16.77 -3.00 13.40
C LEU A 13 -15.34 -3.35 12.93
N ILE A 14 -14.84 -4.53 13.29
CA ILE A 14 -13.52 -5.02 12.86
C ILE A 14 -13.46 -5.07 11.32
N LEU A 15 -14.47 -5.61 10.67
CA LEU A 15 -14.52 -5.71 9.21
C LEU A 15 -14.53 -4.32 8.55
N VAL A 16 -15.30 -3.38 9.09
CA VAL A 16 -15.34 -1.99 8.58
C VAL A 16 -13.98 -1.31 8.75
N VAL A 17 -13.34 -1.45 9.92
CA VAL A 17 -12.01 -0.87 10.17
C VAL A 17 -10.97 -1.47 9.24
N MET A 18 -10.95 -2.80 9.07
CA MET A 18 -10.04 -3.48 8.14
C MET A 18 -10.22 -2.99 6.70
N MET A 19 -11.48 -2.85 6.24
CA MET A 19 -11.78 -2.36 4.90
C MET A 19 -11.35 -0.90 4.73
N ALA A 20 -11.64 -0.04 5.71
CA ALA A 20 -11.24 1.36 5.70
C ALA A 20 -9.72 1.50 5.64
N LEU A 21 -8.97 0.73 6.44
CA LEU A 21 -7.50 0.72 6.40
C LEU A 21 -6.96 0.27 5.04
N ALA A 22 -7.52 -0.80 4.46
CA ALA A 22 -7.10 -1.28 3.14
C ALA A 22 -7.32 -0.21 2.06
N ILE A 23 -8.46 0.48 2.09
CA ILE A 23 -8.75 1.59 1.17
C ILE A 23 -7.78 2.74 1.38
N ILE A 24 -7.55 3.16 2.64
CA ILE A 24 -6.62 4.26 2.94
C ILE A 24 -5.21 3.94 2.43
N ILE A 25 -4.69 2.75 2.71
CA ILE A 25 -3.31 2.37 2.34
C ILE A 25 -3.15 2.31 0.80
N THR A 26 -4.19 1.92 0.07
CA THR A 26 -4.13 1.74 -1.40
C THR A 26 -4.50 3.00 -2.18
N LEU A 27 -5.57 3.69 -1.82
CA LEU A 27 -6.05 4.87 -2.54
C LEU A 27 -5.35 6.15 -2.12
N LEU A 28 -5.00 6.33 -0.85
CA LEU A 28 -4.48 7.62 -0.36
C LEU A 28 -3.18 8.03 -1.08
N PRO A 29 -2.18 7.14 -1.29
CA PRO A 29 -0.98 7.50 -2.04
C PRO A 29 -1.32 7.92 -3.47
N HIS A 30 -2.23 7.20 -4.14
CA HIS A 30 -2.62 7.50 -5.51
C HIS A 30 -3.35 8.84 -5.64
N LEU A 31 -4.26 9.15 -4.71
CA LEU A 31 -4.96 10.45 -4.64
C LEU A 31 -4.00 11.62 -4.40
N LEU A 32 -2.90 11.38 -3.69
CA LEU A 32 -1.84 12.37 -3.45
C LEU A 32 -0.81 12.45 -4.59
N GLY A 33 -0.99 11.68 -5.68
CA GLY A 33 -0.04 11.62 -6.79
C GLY A 33 1.30 10.99 -6.41
N LEU A 34 1.31 10.11 -5.42
CA LEU A 34 2.49 9.40 -4.92
C LEU A 34 2.56 7.98 -5.51
N THR A 35 3.73 7.63 -6.02
CA THR A 35 4.08 6.28 -6.45
C THR A 35 4.93 5.60 -5.39
N ILE A 36 4.64 4.35 -5.08
CA ILE A 36 5.41 3.57 -4.11
C ILE A 36 6.49 2.78 -4.86
N ALA A 37 7.74 2.86 -4.39
CA ALA A 37 8.84 2.06 -4.90
C ALA A 37 9.64 1.43 -3.74
N VAL A 38 10.35 0.35 -4.02
CA VAL A 38 11.20 -0.35 -3.04
C VAL A 38 12.66 -0.17 -3.46
N ILE A 39 13.50 0.23 -2.51
CA ILE A 39 14.95 0.30 -2.72
C ILE A 39 15.53 -1.09 -2.53
N ARG A 40 16.16 -1.61 -3.59
CA ARG A 40 16.67 -2.98 -3.67
C ARG A 40 18.19 -3.11 -3.60
N ASP A 41 18.89 -1.99 -3.65
CA ASP A 41 20.35 -1.93 -3.63
C ASP A 41 20.89 -1.17 -2.41
N ASP A 42 22.21 -1.26 -2.23
CA ASP A 42 22.93 -0.59 -1.15
C ASP A 42 23.54 0.76 -1.59
N ALA A 43 23.28 1.20 -2.83
CA ALA A 43 23.95 2.38 -3.38
C ALA A 43 23.56 3.66 -2.62
N MET A 44 22.33 3.71 -2.08
CA MET A 44 21.81 4.80 -1.28
C MET A 44 21.89 4.55 0.23
N GLN A 45 22.61 3.54 0.73
CA GLN A 45 22.60 3.10 2.13
C GLN A 45 22.79 4.21 3.18
N SER A 46 23.48 5.31 2.83
CA SER A 46 23.65 6.48 3.72
C SER A 46 22.35 7.25 3.99
N THR A 47 21.44 7.31 3.02
CA THR A 47 20.17 8.06 3.10
C THR A 47 18.98 7.11 3.17
N TYR A 48 19.01 6.05 2.37
CA TYR A 48 17.97 5.04 2.30
C TYR A 48 18.59 3.63 2.43
N PRO A 49 18.32 2.94 3.55
CA PRO A 49 18.72 1.54 3.71
C PRO A 49 18.08 0.64 2.64
N ASN A 50 18.75 -0.46 2.31
CA ASN A 50 18.18 -1.52 1.48
C ASN A 50 16.89 -2.06 2.12
N GLY A 51 15.87 -2.30 1.29
CA GLY A 51 14.54 -2.70 1.71
C GLY A 51 13.70 -1.54 2.23
N SER A 52 14.09 -0.28 1.99
CA SER A 52 13.23 0.87 2.30
C SER A 52 12.09 0.97 1.29
N LEU A 53 10.88 1.23 1.80
CA LEU A 53 9.72 1.60 0.99
C LEU A 53 9.69 3.12 0.84
N VAL A 54 9.77 3.63 -0.38
CA VAL A 54 9.78 5.07 -0.68
C VAL A 54 8.51 5.51 -1.38
N PHE A 55 8.02 6.69 -1.01
CA PHE A 55 6.89 7.36 -1.65
C PHE A 55 7.44 8.49 -2.52
N VAL A 56 7.23 8.36 -3.81
CA VAL A 56 7.81 9.20 -4.85
C VAL A 56 6.72 10.12 -5.38
N ARG A 57 6.97 11.43 -5.34
CA ARG A 57 6.11 12.42 -5.96
C ARG A 57 6.61 12.70 -7.38
N GLN A 58 5.69 12.64 -8.35
CA GLN A 58 6.01 13.04 -9.71
C GLN A 58 6.36 14.53 -9.75
N GLN A 59 7.48 14.86 -10.40
CA GLN A 59 7.98 16.21 -10.48
C GLN A 59 8.56 16.47 -11.88
N ALA A 60 8.36 17.67 -12.41
CA ALA A 60 8.88 18.02 -13.71
C ALA A 60 10.41 18.11 -13.69
N VAL A 61 11.06 17.71 -14.79
CA VAL A 61 12.53 17.77 -14.95
C VAL A 61 13.10 19.15 -14.60
N LYS A 62 12.37 20.22 -14.93
CA LYS A 62 12.78 21.61 -14.69
C LYS A 62 12.87 21.96 -13.20
N GLU A 63 12.06 21.34 -12.36
CA GLU A 63 11.99 21.64 -10.94
C GLU A 63 13.02 20.85 -10.12
N ILE A 64 13.58 19.78 -10.69
CA ILE A 64 14.61 18.95 -10.06
C ILE A 64 15.99 19.60 -10.24
N ASN A 65 16.71 19.72 -9.12
CA ASN A 65 18.02 20.37 -9.04
C ASN A 65 19.17 19.40 -8.73
N VAL A 66 20.40 19.85 -9.00
CA VAL A 66 21.60 19.11 -8.62
C VAL A 66 21.68 18.98 -7.09
N GLY A 67 22.01 17.79 -6.61
CA GLY A 67 22.05 17.43 -5.19
C GLY A 67 20.76 16.78 -4.68
N GLU A 68 19.66 16.88 -5.41
CA GLU A 68 18.41 16.21 -5.06
C GLU A 68 18.47 14.72 -5.41
N ILE A 69 17.59 13.94 -4.78
CA ILE A 69 17.49 12.51 -5.04
C ILE A 69 16.29 12.27 -5.95
N ILE A 70 16.47 11.38 -6.92
CA ILE A 70 15.42 10.98 -7.85
C ILE A 70 15.27 9.47 -7.86
N THR A 71 14.05 9.03 -8.13
CA THR A 71 13.71 7.65 -8.42
C THR A 71 13.35 7.54 -9.90
N TYR A 72 13.81 6.49 -10.57
CA TYR A 72 13.62 6.29 -12.00
C TYR A 72 13.66 4.81 -12.38
N TYR A 73 13.06 4.52 -13.53
CA TYR A 73 13.08 3.20 -14.14
C TYR A 73 14.41 2.91 -14.85
N VAL A 74 14.89 1.69 -14.71
CA VAL A 74 15.99 1.10 -15.48
C VAL A 74 15.49 -0.16 -16.19
N ASP A 75 16.32 -0.72 -17.08
CA ASP A 75 16.00 -1.94 -17.81
C ASP A 75 14.60 -1.94 -18.45
N GLN A 76 14.31 -0.84 -19.18
CA GLN A 76 13.04 -0.63 -19.87
C GLN A 76 11.78 -0.65 -18.96
N GLY A 77 11.95 -0.40 -17.66
CA GLY A 77 10.85 -0.36 -16.70
C GLY A 77 10.74 -1.60 -15.81
N GLU A 78 11.64 -2.58 -15.96
CA GLU A 78 11.64 -3.79 -15.13
C GLU A 78 12.10 -3.53 -13.70
N GLU A 79 13.02 -2.58 -13.52
CA GLU A 79 13.55 -2.23 -12.20
C GLU A 79 13.48 -0.72 -11.95
N VAL A 80 13.46 -0.36 -10.67
CA VAL A 80 13.44 1.02 -10.20
C VAL A 80 14.69 1.27 -9.34
N MET A 81 15.43 2.32 -9.67
CA MET A 81 16.59 2.77 -8.92
C MET A 81 16.34 4.15 -8.31
N THR A 82 17.00 4.42 -7.20
CA THR A 82 16.98 5.73 -6.53
C THR A 82 18.40 6.23 -6.37
N ARG A 83 18.70 7.45 -6.83
CA ARG A 83 20.07 8.03 -6.84
C ARG A 83 20.06 9.54 -6.67
N ARG A 84 21.20 10.10 -6.27
CA ARG A 84 21.40 11.55 -6.19
C ARG A 84 21.81 12.12 -7.54
N VAL A 85 21.18 13.23 -7.94
CA VAL A 85 21.55 14.00 -9.13
C VAL A 85 22.87 14.71 -8.86
N VAL A 86 23.88 14.46 -9.70
CA VAL A 86 25.19 15.11 -9.63
C VAL A 86 25.42 16.11 -10.75
N ALA A 87 24.71 15.95 -11.87
CA ALA A 87 24.66 16.94 -12.94
C ALA A 87 23.34 16.84 -13.71
N LYS A 88 22.97 17.92 -14.39
CA LYS A 88 21.77 18.03 -15.21
C LYS A 88 22.13 18.71 -16.52
N ASP A 89 21.64 18.16 -17.62
CA ASP A 89 21.67 18.80 -18.92
C ASP A 89 20.24 19.30 -19.22
N ALA A 90 20.08 20.63 -19.21
CA ALA A 90 18.78 21.26 -19.36
C ALA A 90 18.24 21.18 -20.79
N ASP A 91 19.14 21.16 -21.79
CA ASP A 91 18.77 21.13 -23.20
C ASP A 91 18.34 19.73 -23.62
N ALA A 92 19.04 18.70 -23.13
CA ALA A 92 18.73 17.31 -23.40
C ALA A 92 17.68 16.69 -22.45
N GLU A 93 17.22 17.41 -21.42
CA GLU A 93 16.33 16.91 -20.35
C GLU A 93 16.84 15.59 -19.72
N VAL A 94 18.14 15.49 -19.43
CA VAL A 94 18.77 14.32 -18.80
C VAL A 94 19.47 14.64 -17.49
N PHE A 95 19.47 13.67 -16.59
CA PHE A 95 20.22 13.71 -15.33
C PHE A 95 21.36 12.71 -15.34
N TYR A 96 22.44 13.11 -14.69
CA TYR A 96 23.55 12.25 -14.31
C TYR A 96 23.43 11.97 -12.82
N THR A 97 23.49 10.70 -12.46
CA THR A 97 23.18 10.25 -11.11
C THR A 97 24.35 9.51 -10.48
N LYS A 98 24.32 9.46 -9.14
CA LYS A 98 25.31 8.77 -8.33
C LYS A 98 24.65 8.21 -7.08
N GLY A 99 25.04 7.00 -6.69
CA GLY A 99 24.69 6.45 -5.38
C GLY A 99 25.51 7.11 -4.28
N ASP A 100 24.89 7.48 -3.16
CA ASP A 100 25.58 8.13 -2.04
C ASP A 100 26.79 7.34 -1.52
N LYS A 101 26.74 6.00 -1.60
CA LYS A 101 27.83 5.10 -1.21
C LYS A 101 28.93 4.97 -2.27
N LEU A 102 28.61 5.23 -3.54
CA LEU A 102 29.53 5.00 -4.66
C LEU A 102 30.60 6.10 -4.71
N ALA A 103 31.81 5.77 -5.16
CA ALA A 103 32.89 6.74 -5.32
C ALA A 103 32.70 7.59 -6.60
N GLN A 104 32.23 6.96 -7.67
CA GLN A 104 32.06 7.55 -8.99
C GLN A 104 30.57 7.68 -9.36
N SER A 105 30.29 8.53 -10.34
CA SER A 105 28.96 8.65 -10.96
C SER A 105 28.61 7.39 -11.75
N GLU A 106 27.33 7.11 -11.91
CA GLU A 106 26.89 6.01 -12.77
C GLU A 106 27.03 6.39 -14.25
N GLU A 107 27.35 5.41 -15.09
CA GLU A 107 27.53 5.62 -16.55
C GLU A 107 26.20 5.91 -17.26
N GLY A 108 25.08 5.51 -16.66
CA GLY A 108 23.74 5.72 -17.20
C GLY A 108 23.27 7.17 -17.12
N LYS A 109 22.50 7.59 -18.13
CA LYS A 109 21.77 8.87 -18.13
C LYS A 109 20.30 8.62 -17.85
N VAL A 110 19.74 9.39 -16.92
CA VAL A 110 18.31 9.32 -16.61
C VAL A 110 17.58 10.30 -17.51
N THR A 111 16.80 9.78 -18.44
CA THR A 111 15.94 10.61 -19.31
C THR A 111 14.61 10.91 -18.63
N LYS A 112 13.94 11.97 -19.05
CA LYS A 112 12.58 12.33 -18.62
C LYS A 112 11.57 11.17 -18.69
N ARG A 113 11.70 10.27 -19.67
CA ARG A 113 10.77 9.14 -19.84
C ARG A 113 10.92 8.09 -18.74
N ASN A 114 12.12 7.97 -18.19
CA ASN A 114 12.42 7.01 -17.14
C ASN A 114 12.22 7.60 -15.74
N LEU A 115 12.15 8.93 -15.62
CA LEU A 115 11.98 9.62 -14.35
C LEU A 115 10.61 9.32 -13.74
N LEU A 116 10.61 8.75 -12.53
CA LEU A 116 9.42 8.62 -11.69
C LEU A 116 9.16 9.89 -10.87
N GLY A 117 10.23 10.49 -10.33
CA GLY A 117 10.15 11.74 -9.57
C GLY A 117 11.05 11.75 -8.35
N GLN A 118 10.69 12.54 -7.34
CA GLN A 118 11.46 12.73 -6.12
C GLN A 118 10.85 11.95 -4.94
N PRO A 119 11.63 11.14 -4.19
CA PRO A 119 11.17 10.54 -2.95
C PRO A 119 10.93 11.63 -1.89
N VAL A 120 9.70 11.68 -1.36
CA VAL A 120 9.28 12.65 -0.34
C VAL A 120 9.21 12.06 1.06
N PHE A 121 9.01 10.74 1.15
CA PHE A 121 8.87 10.01 2.41
C PHE A 121 9.37 8.58 2.25
N HIS A 122 9.91 7.99 3.32
CA HIS A 122 10.33 6.59 3.31
C HIS A 122 10.05 5.89 4.63
N LEU A 123 9.83 4.58 4.55
CA LEU A 123 9.70 3.68 5.68
C LEU A 123 10.78 2.60 5.57
N PRO A 124 11.81 2.61 6.44
CA PRO A 124 12.90 1.66 6.36
C PRO A 124 12.40 0.23 6.60
N TYR A 125 13.01 -0.73 5.90
CA TYR A 125 12.75 -2.18 5.99
C TYR A 125 11.34 -2.67 5.59
N LEU A 126 10.35 -1.79 5.41
CA LEU A 126 9.00 -2.19 4.96
C LEU A 126 8.97 -2.68 3.50
N GLY A 127 9.98 -2.34 2.70
CA GLY A 127 10.12 -2.85 1.34
C GLY A 127 10.27 -4.37 1.27
N PHE A 128 10.80 -5.02 2.31
CA PHE A 128 10.86 -6.48 2.38
C PHE A 128 9.47 -7.13 2.54
N LEU A 129 8.50 -6.39 3.10
CA LEU A 129 7.11 -6.82 3.18
C LEU A 129 6.34 -6.48 1.90
N ALA A 130 6.82 -5.54 1.09
CA ALA A 130 6.16 -5.13 -0.15
C ALA A 130 6.53 -6.03 -1.36
N THR A 131 6.86 -7.30 -1.13
CA THR A 131 7.08 -8.27 -2.22
C THR A 131 5.75 -8.71 -2.82
N ALA A 132 5.73 -9.00 -4.12
CA ALA A 132 4.51 -9.43 -4.82
C ALA A 132 3.87 -10.66 -4.15
N ASP A 133 4.68 -11.64 -3.74
CA ASP A 133 4.22 -12.84 -3.05
C ASP A 133 3.60 -12.51 -1.69
N PHE A 134 4.27 -11.70 -0.87
CA PHE A 134 3.75 -11.32 0.44
C PHE A 134 2.41 -10.57 0.31
N VAL A 135 2.34 -9.61 -0.62
CA VAL A 135 1.10 -8.85 -0.88
C VAL A 135 -0.01 -9.79 -1.35
N HIS A 136 0.29 -10.73 -2.24
CA HIS A 136 -0.69 -11.71 -2.71
C HIS A 136 -1.22 -12.60 -1.58
N TYR A 137 -0.33 -13.15 -0.74
CA TYR A 137 -0.74 -13.96 0.41
C TYR A 137 -1.53 -13.14 1.45
N ALA A 138 -1.10 -11.91 1.73
CA ALA A 138 -1.81 -11.02 2.65
C ALA A 138 -3.23 -10.69 2.13
N GLN A 139 -3.38 -10.45 0.83
CA GLN A 139 -4.69 -10.25 0.19
C GLN A 139 -5.57 -11.51 0.30
N MET A 140 -5.01 -12.70 0.06
CA MET A 140 -5.75 -13.94 0.19
C MET A 140 -6.24 -14.17 1.63
N ILE A 141 -5.37 -13.99 2.63
CA ILE A 141 -5.73 -14.09 4.05
C ILE A 141 -6.81 -13.06 4.41
N PHE A 142 -6.66 -11.82 3.92
CA PHE A 142 -7.67 -10.77 4.10
C PHE A 142 -9.04 -11.20 3.58
N TRP A 143 -9.12 -11.71 2.35
CA TRP A 143 -10.37 -12.19 1.75
C TRP A 143 -10.96 -13.39 2.48
N LEU A 144 -10.11 -14.30 2.99
CA LEU A 144 -10.57 -15.44 3.80
C LEU A 144 -11.18 -14.98 5.13
N ILE A 145 -10.53 -14.04 5.84
CA ILE A 145 -11.05 -13.48 7.10
C ILE A 145 -12.34 -12.70 6.84
N ALA A 146 -12.36 -11.83 5.83
CA ALA A 146 -13.52 -11.04 5.47
C ALA A 146 -14.70 -11.92 5.05
N GLY A 147 -14.46 -12.94 4.23
CA GLY A 147 -15.45 -13.94 3.82
C GLY A 147 -15.98 -14.74 5.02
N GLY A 148 -15.10 -15.20 5.90
CA GLY A 148 -15.48 -15.92 7.13
C GLY A 148 -16.34 -15.07 8.07
N LEU A 149 -15.95 -13.82 8.32
CA LEU A 149 -16.73 -12.88 9.15
C LEU A 149 -18.10 -12.57 8.52
N THR A 150 -18.15 -12.43 7.20
CA THR A 150 -19.39 -12.17 6.46
C THR A 150 -20.34 -13.37 6.54
N LEU A 151 -19.83 -14.59 6.32
CA LEU A 151 -20.62 -15.82 6.44
C LEU A 151 -21.11 -16.04 7.88
N TYR A 152 -20.26 -15.82 8.87
CA TYR A 152 -20.65 -15.92 10.28
C TYR A 152 -21.77 -14.92 10.63
N SER A 153 -21.63 -13.67 10.19
CA SER A 153 -22.63 -12.63 10.42
C SER A 153 -23.96 -12.96 9.71
N GLY A 154 -23.91 -13.48 8.48
CA GLY A 154 -25.11 -13.94 7.76
C GLY A 154 -25.77 -15.15 8.42
N TRP A 155 -24.99 -16.12 8.90
CA TRP A 155 -25.50 -17.30 9.60
C TRP A 155 -26.21 -16.94 10.91
N THR A 156 -25.61 -16.04 11.71
CA THR A 156 -26.25 -15.58 12.94
C THR A 156 -27.53 -14.80 12.67
N LEU A 157 -27.57 -13.98 11.61
CA LEU A 157 -28.77 -13.25 11.21
C LEU A 157 -29.92 -14.20 10.82
N THR A 158 -29.64 -15.18 9.95
CA THR A 158 -30.65 -16.18 9.53
C THR A 158 -31.15 -17.02 10.71
N ARG A 159 -30.27 -17.36 11.66
CA ARG A 159 -30.65 -18.06 12.90
C ARG A 159 -31.58 -17.19 13.76
N THR A 160 -31.31 -15.90 13.92
CA THR A 160 -32.18 -15.00 14.70
C THR A 160 -33.55 -14.82 14.07
N VAL A 161 -33.63 -14.65 12.75
CA VAL A 161 -34.91 -14.54 12.02
C VAL A 161 -35.70 -15.84 12.07
N ARG A 162 -35.05 -17.01 11.90
CA ARG A 162 -35.73 -18.30 12.05
C ARG A 162 -36.26 -18.54 13.46
N LEU A 163 -35.53 -18.12 14.49
CA LEU A 163 -35.96 -18.25 15.89
C LEU A 163 -37.15 -17.33 16.20
N GLN A 164 -37.20 -16.13 15.63
CA GLN A 164 -38.37 -15.26 15.74
C GLN A 164 -39.60 -15.84 15.03
N LYS A 165 -39.44 -16.43 13.83
CA LYS A 165 -40.56 -17.08 13.12
C LYS A 165 -41.10 -18.34 13.81
N LYS A 166 -40.30 -19.00 14.65
CA LYS A 166 -40.72 -20.19 15.43
C LYS A 166 -41.29 -19.85 16.81
N ALA A 167 -41.25 -18.59 17.24
CA ALA A 167 -41.92 -18.20 18.47
C ALA A 167 -43.44 -18.35 18.27
N PRO A 168 -44.14 -19.16 19.07
CA PRO A 168 -45.57 -19.29 18.94
C PRO A 168 -46.21 -17.91 19.17
N THR A 169 -46.96 -17.44 18.19
CA THR A 169 -47.90 -16.32 18.34
C THR A 169 -48.86 -16.70 19.45
N GLY A 170 -48.64 -16.18 20.66
CA GLY A 170 -49.40 -16.50 21.86
C GLY A 170 -50.84 -15.99 21.80
N TRP A 171 -51.70 -16.70 21.10
CA TRP A 171 -53.16 -16.53 21.11
C TRP A 171 -53.89 -17.89 21.21
N GLU A 172 -53.33 -18.87 21.92
CA GLU A 172 -53.98 -20.19 22.08
C GLU A 172 -54.16 -20.68 23.52
N GLU A 173 -53.98 -19.83 24.53
CA GLU A 173 -54.45 -20.17 25.89
C GLU A 173 -55.09 -18.96 26.56
N GLN A 174 -56.34 -18.70 26.20
CA GLN A 174 -57.36 -18.30 27.17
C GLN A 174 -58.57 -19.19 26.93
N GLU A 175 -58.50 -20.41 27.46
CA GLU A 175 -59.71 -21.19 27.74
C GLU A 175 -60.54 -20.43 28.79
N PHE A 176 -61.77 -20.09 28.41
CA PHE A 176 -62.96 -20.12 29.26
C PHE A 176 -64.17 -20.43 28.38
#